data_AF-A0A1X9LHP9-F1
#
_entry.id   AF-A0A1X9LHP9-F1
#
_cell.length_a   1.000
_cell.length_b   1.000
_cell.length_c   1.000
_cell.angle_alpha   90.00
_cell.angle_beta   90.00
_cell.angle_gamma   90.00
#
_symmetry.space_group_name_H-M   'P 1'
#
loop_
_entity.id
_entity.type
_entity.pdbx_description
1 polymer ?
#
loop_
_entity_poly.entity_id
_entity_poly.type
_entity_poly.pdbx_seq_one_letter_code
_entity_poly.pdbx_strand_id
1 'polypeptide(L)'
;MSTARTDAPRGPLSSHLEVTRAGPTAIGWQRARFRLDRSLSAGYLGVGFVILGSLLMVRGLASLGWSWSDSPWRALSIVSWAILAVVLVVVVVSSRRRAGLVSPTVSVLVDTAGVAAVLLDLTALLLDSASGDSSATFYPTATVGFGACLLACLPAQPLSRSALGGVLLVIVGAAGAAVGWFVEPLSVPVSVNNLVIGAAPVFAFMLMLSATDARLGVLIDQAVADSLIPAPPTGHGVSAASHLRTLDDEAERLLDRVASTPTGTEIDPATAALAGELGDELRAALRADHELSWLQIAISESERLSGAVVLDDETGAVKRLAPDQRSTLLALVWLLSALRSAAPSPASSTALGVRVEPAAPDDDTALIITLWRPGTRAHSVDNAAWPLFTRLGRYTIDVSADRVAVAVHVLLPRPAGTAAA
;
A
#
# COMPACT_ATOMS: atom_id res chain seq x y z
N MET A 1 -7.88 50.23 6.40
CA MET A 1 -9.22 49.63 6.59
C MET A 1 -9.25 48.33 5.81
N SER A 2 -9.33 47.22 6.54
CA SER A 2 -9.24 45.84 6.06
C SER A 2 -10.62 45.37 5.61
N THR A 3 -10.77 44.99 4.35
CA THR A 3 -11.95 44.27 3.86
C THR A 3 -11.67 42.77 3.93
N ALA A 4 -12.28 42.12 4.92
CA ALA A 4 -12.26 40.70 5.15
C ALA A 4 -12.82 39.95 3.92
N ARG A 5 -12.00 39.07 3.35
CA ARG A 5 -12.41 38.09 2.34
C ARG A 5 -13.10 36.95 3.09
N THR A 6 -14.42 36.86 2.96
CA THR A 6 -15.24 35.78 3.53
C THR A 6 -14.99 34.49 2.75
N ASP A 7 -14.29 33.54 3.36
CA ASP A 7 -14.25 32.14 2.93
C ASP A 7 -15.60 31.48 3.22
N ALA A 8 -16.44 31.36 2.18
CA ALA A 8 -17.63 30.53 2.25
C ALA A 8 -17.24 29.04 2.15
N PRO A 9 -17.86 28.14 2.93
CA PRO A 9 -17.58 26.72 2.88
C PRO A 9 -18.02 26.14 1.53
N ARG A 10 -17.05 25.74 0.71
CA ARG A 10 -17.26 25.07 -0.57
C ARG A 10 -17.97 23.73 -0.32
N GLY A 11 -19.20 23.59 -0.83
CA GLY A 11 -20.01 22.39 -0.66
C GLY A 11 -19.48 21.18 -1.46
N PRO A 12 -19.87 19.95 -1.07
CA PRO A 12 -19.36 18.69 -1.65
C PRO A 12 -19.60 18.53 -3.16
N LEU A 13 -20.58 19.24 -3.72
CA LEU A 13 -20.86 19.24 -5.16
C LEU A 13 -19.83 20.04 -5.97
N SER A 14 -19.25 21.10 -5.39
CA SER A 14 -18.18 21.86 -6.05
C SER A 14 -16.86 21.09 -6.10
N SER A 15 -16.58 20.25 -5.09
CA SER A 15 -15.45 19.33 -5.13
C SER A 15 -15.62 18.20 -6.14
N HIS A 16 -16.85 17.74 -6.41
CA HIS A 16 -17.08 16.73 -7.46
C HIS A 16 -16.88 17.30 -8.87
N LEU A 17 -17.15 18.59 -9.07
CA LEU A 17 -16.94 19.28 -10.36
C LEU A 17 -15.47 19.65 -10.63
N GLU A 18 -14.68 19.96 -9.58
CA GLU A 18 -13.22 20.12 -9.73
C GLU A 18 -12.53 18.78 -10.05
N VAL A 19 -13.03 17.67 -9.48
CA VAL A 19 -12.55 16.30 -9.75
C VAL A 19 -12.84 15.84 -11.19
N THR A 20 -13.86 16.37 -11.86
CA THR A 20 -14.14 16.04 -13.27
C THR A 20 -13.30 16.86 -14.26
N ARG A 21 -12.69 17.98 -13.82
CA ARG A 21 -11.84 18.84 -14.66
C ARG A 21 -10.35 18.64 -14.43
N ALA A 22 -9.95 18.18 -13.26
CA ALA A 22 -8.56 17.83 -12.98
C ALA A 22 -8.28 16.48 -13.64
N GLY A 23 -7.54 16.49 -14.75
CA GLY A 23 -7.05 15.28 -15.42
C GLY A 23 -6.08 14.46 -14.54
N PRO A 24 -4.99 13.88 -15.08
CA PRO A 24 -4.06 12.97 -14.38
C PRO A 24 -3.57 13.44 -12.98
N THR A 25 -3.63 14.74 -12.70
CA THR A 25 -3.41 15.37 -11.39
C THR A 25 -4.35 14.91 -10.27
N ALA A 26 -5.57 14.44 -10.59
CA ALA A 26 -6.51 13.91 -9.60
C ALA A 26 -6.02 12.60 -8.96
N ILE A 27 -5.21 11.82 -9.69
CA ILE A 27 -4.62 10.55 -9.22
C ILE A 27 -3.58 10.82 -8.14
N GLY A 28 -2.76 11.87 -8.29
CA GLY A 28 -1.78 12.29 -7.29
C GLY A 28 -2.46 12.76 -6.00
N TRP A 29 -3.53 13.53 -6.12
CA TRP A 29 -4.30 13.99 -4.96
C TRP A 29 -5.10 12.87 -4.31
N GLN A 30 -5.63 11.90 -5.07
CA GLN A 30 -6.24 10.69 -4.52
C GLN A 30 -5.22 9.80 -3.81
N ARG A 31 -4.03 9.55 -4.38
CA ARG A 31 -2.94 8.82 -3.70
C ARG A 31 -2.49 9.55 -2.43
N ALA A 32 -2.39 10.88 -2.45
CA ALA A 32 -2.07 11.69 -1.27
C ALA A 32 -3.19 11.66 -0.22
N ARG A 33 -4.45 11.72 -0.65
CA ARG A 33 -5.63 11.64 0.21
C ARG A 33 -5.81 10.26 0.82
N PHE A 34 -5.51 9.17 0.10
CA PHE A 34 -5.48 7.82 0.65
C PHE A 34 -4.30 7.59 1.59
N ARG A 35 -3.14 8.22 1.36
CA ARG A 35 -2.05 8.25 2.36
C ARG A 35 -2.49 9.01 3.62
N LEU A 36 -3.24 10.10 3.45
CA LEU A 36 -3.89 10.81 4.56
C LEU A 36 -4.94 9.94 5.27
N ASP A 37 -5.80 9.23 4.54
CA ASP A 37 -6.80 8.32 5.11
C ASP A 37 -6.16 7.11 5.76
N ARG A 38 -5.00 6.64 5.28
CA ARG A 38 -4.18 5.63 5.94
C ARG A 38 -3.61 6.16 7.26
N SER A 39 -3.25 7.44 7.33
CA SER A 39 -2.85 8.09 8.60
C SER A 39 -4.02 8.32 9.56
N LEU A 40 -5.22 8.62 9.05
CA LEU A 40 -6.45 8.77 9.85
C LEU A 40 -6.97 7.41 10.36
N SER A 41 -6.99 6.40 9.48
CA SER A 41 -7.31 5.01 9.81
C SER A 41 -6.28 4.42 10.76
N ALA A 42 -4.98 4.67 10.56
CA ALA A 42 -3.93 4.32 11.52
C ALA A 42 -4.07 5.06 12.85
N GLY A 43 -4.63 6.27 12.86
CA GLY A 43 -5.01 6.98 14.09
C GLY A 43 -6.10 6.27 14.88
N TYR A 44 -7.23 5.92 14.24
CA TYR A 44 -8.36 5.25 14.90
C TYR A 44 -8.06 3.79 15.26
N LEU A 45 -7.46 3.01 14.34
CA LEU A 45 -6.97 1.66 14.63
C LEU A 45 -5.88 1.70 15.69
N GLY A 46 -5.00 2.70 15.62
CA GLY A 46 -3.94 2.99 16.60
C GLY A 46 -4.45 3.00 18.03
N VAL A 47 -5.54 3.73 18.29
CA VAL A 47 -6.16 3.80 19.62
C VAL A 47 -6.64 2.42 20.08
N GLY A 48 -7.28 1.64 19.21
CA GLY A 48 -7.73 0.28 19.54
C GLY A 48 -6.58 -0.66 19.92
N PHE A 49 -5.49 -0.64 19.15
CA PHE A 49 -4.28 -1.41 19.43
C PHE A 49 -3.61 -1.01 20.75
N VAL A 50 -3.55 0.29 21.04
CA VAL A 50 -3.02 0.79 22.31
C VAL A 50 -3.89 0.35 23.49
N ILE A 51 -5.22 0.41 23.36
CA ILE A 51 -6.15 -0.07 24.40
C ILE A 51 -5.95 -1.56 24.64
N LEU A 52 -5.88 -2.36 23.57
CA LEU A 52 -5.73 -3.81 23.68
C LEU A 52 -4.35 -4.20 24.24
N GLY A 53 -3.28 -3.51 23.81
CA GLY A 53 -1.95 -3.65 24.38
C GLY A 53 -1.93 -3.27 25.86
N SER A 54 -2.58 -2.18 26.25
CA SER A 54 -2.70 -1.76 27.65
C SER A 54 -3.46 -2.80 28.49
N LEU A 55 -4.53 -3.39 27.94
CA LEU A 55 -5.29 -4.45 28.62
C LEU A 55 -4.44 -5.72 28.81
N LEU A 56 -3.66 -6.11 27.80
CA LEU A 56 -2.70 -7.21 27.91
C LEU A 56 -1.60 -6.92 28.94
N MET A 57 -1.12 -5.68 29.00
CA MET A 57 -0.15 -5.23 30.00
C MET A 57 -0.73 -5.37 31.41
N VAL A 58 -1.94 -4.85 31.65
CA VAL A 58 -2.65 -4.98 32.94
C VAL A 58 -2.86 -6.45 33.32
N ARG A 59 -3.26 -7.30 32.35
CA ARG A 59 -3.40 -8.75 32.58
C ARG A 59 -2.08 -9.37 33.03
N GLY A 60 -0.98 -9.02 32.38
CA GLY A 60 0.34 -9.55 32.74
C GLY A 60 0.85 -9.05 34.09
N LEU A 61 0.61 -7.79 34.46
CA LEU A 61 0.88 -7.29 35.82
C LEU A 61 0.03 -8.03 36.88
N ALA A 62 -1.27 -8.25 36.61
CA ALA A 62 -2.12 -9.02 37.52
C ALA A 62 -1.60 -10.45 37.69
N SER A 63 -1.09 -11.03 36.60
CA SER A 63 -0.44 -12.34 36.62
C SER A 63 0.84 -12.37 37.45
N LEU A 64 1.66 -11.31 37.40
CA LEU A 64 2.84 -11.15 38.26
C LEU A 64 2.45 -11.04 39.73
N GLY A 65 1.38 -10.30 40.03
CA GLY A 65 0.85 -10.19 41.39
C GLY A 65 0.35 -11.53 41.94
N TRP A 66 -0.22 -12.38 41.08
CA TRP A 66 -0.67 -13.72 41.47
C TRP A 66 0.49 -14.69 41.71
N SER A 67 1.58 -14.58 40.94
CA SER A 67 2.77 -15.42 41.09
C SER A 67 3.79 -14.86 42.10
N TRP A 68 3.37 -13.93 42.96
CA TRP A 68 4.25 -13.26 43.89
C TRP A 68 4.81 -14.21 44.95
N SER A 69 6.12 -14.14 45.17
CA SER A 69 6.83 -14.82 46.26
C SER A 69 7.66 -13.81 47.07
N ASP A 70 7.93 -14.10 48.34
CA ASP A 70 8.73 -13.22 49.23
C ASP A 70 10.24 -13.24 48.92
N SER A 71 10.62 -13.73 47.75
CA SER A 71 12.01 -13.88 47.33
C SER A 71 12.65 -12.53 46.96
N PRO A 72 13.88 -12.24 47.43
CA PRO A 72 14.57 -10.98 47.12
C PRO A 72 14.85 -10.84 45.62
N TRP A 73 14.96 -11.94 44.88
CA TRP A 73 15.20 -11.94 43.43
C TRP A 73 14.01 -11.42 42.63
N ARG A 74 12.81 -11.33 43.23
CA ARG A 74 11.62 -10.75 42.58
C ARG A 74 11.75 -9.27 42.26
N ALA A 75 12.69 -8.56 42.88
CA ALA A 75 13.03 -7.19 42.50
C ALA A 75 13.41 -7.09 41.01
N LEU A 76 14.06 -8.12 40.45
CA LEU A 76 14.37 -8.16 39.02
C LEU A 76 13.09 -8.22 38.17
N SER A 77 12.13 -9.10 38.48
CA SER A 77 10.85 -9.13 37.77
C SER A 77 10.12 -7.77 37.81
N ILE A 78 10.17 -7.04 38.93
CA ILE A 78 9.61 -5.67 39.01
C ILE A 78 10.34 -4.73 38.03
N VAL A 79 11.67 -4.78 37.99
CA VAL A 79 12.48 -3.96 37.06
C VAL A 79 12.13 -4.28 35.61
N SER A 80 11.96 -5.57 35.27
CA SER A 80 11.51 -6.00 33.93
C SER A 80 10.17 -5.36 33.54
N TRP A 81 9.18 -5.42 34.43
CA TRP A 81 7.87 -4.81 34.21
C TRP A 81 7.92 -3.28 34.15
N ALA A 82 8.78 -2.64 34.95
CA ALA A 82 9.00 -1.21 34.88
C ALA A 82 9.56 -0.80 33.51
N ILE A 83 10.52 -1.56 32.97
CA ILE A 83 11.06 -1.35 31.62
C ILE A 83 9.93 -1.46 30.58
N LEU A 84 9.14 -2.53 30.63
CA LEU A 84 8.04 -2.75 29.67
C LEU A 84 6.96 -1.64 29.76
N ALA A 85 6.62 -1.20 30.97
CA ALA A 85 5.68 -0.09 31.17
C ALA A 85 6.23 1.23 30.59
N VAL A 86 7.50 1.54 30.81
CA VAL A 86 8.17 2.72 30.24
C VAL A 86 8.19 2.63 28.71
N VAL A 87 8.52 1.46 28.15
CA VAL A 87 8.53 1.23 26.69
C VAL A 87 7.14 1.46 26.10
N LEU A 88 6.08 0.91 26.72
CA LEU A 88 4.70 1.14 26.27
C LEU A 88 4.35 2.63 26.27
N VAL A 89 4.72 3.38 27.32
CA VAL A 89 4.50 4.83 27.38
C VAL A 89 5.28 5.55 26.29
N VAL A 90 6.54 5.19 26.05
CA VAL A 90 7.37 5.77 24.98
C VAL A 90 6.74 5.54 23.61
N VAL A 91 6.20 4.34 23.35
CA VAL A 91 5.49 4.02 22.11
C VAL A 91 4.24 4.89 21.94
N VAL A 92 3.41 5.01 22.98
CA VAL A 92 2.17 5.81 22.95
C VAL A 92 2.48 7.30 22.76
N VAL A 93 3.50 7.82 23.43
CA VAL A 93 3.90 9.23 23.29
C VAL A 93 4.52 9.49 21.92
N SER A 94 5.37 8.57 21.43
CA SER A 94 5.98 8.69 20.11
C SER A 94 4.95 8.64 18.99
N SER A 95 3.96 7.73 19.08
CA SER A 95 2.91 7.61 18.05
C SER A 95 2.04 8.86 17.98
N ARG A 96 1.70 9.46 19.13
CA ARG A 96 0.95 10.72 19.20
C ARG A 96 1.72 11.93 18.64
N ARG A 97 3.04 12.01 18.89
CA ARG A 97 3.85 13.16 18.44
C ARG A 97 4.13 13.17 16.94
N ARG A 98 4.14 12.01 16.28
CA ARG A 98 4.51 11.86 14.86
C ARG A 98 3.34 11.47 13.95
N ALA A 99 2.12 11.89 14.31
CA ALA A 99 0.90 11.62 13.55
C ALA A 99 0.73 10.13 13.16
N GLY A 100 1.11 9.21 14.04
CA GLY A 100 0.97 7.77 13.83
C GLY A 100 2.18 7.02 13.26
N LEU A 101 3.34 7.67 13.05
CA LEU A 101 4.56 6.98 12.57
C LEU A 101 5.64 6.84 13.65
N VAL A 102 6.07 5.61 13.91
CA VAL A 102 7.13 5.27 14.86
C VAL A 102 8.50 5.32 14.16
N SER A 103 9.46 5.98 14.82
CA SER A 103 10.85 6.04 14.35
C SER A 103 11.47 4.64 14.29
N PRO A 104 12.38 4.34 13.34
CA PRO A 104 13.17 3.10 13.36
C PRO A 104 13.86 2.88 14.72
N THR A 105 14.35 3.95 15.35
CA THR A 105 14.98 3.93 16.68
C THR A 105 14.06 3.42 17.78
N VAL A 106 12.78 3.80 17.75
CA VAL A 106 11.80 3.39 18.78
C VAL A 106 11.40 1.94 18.57
N SER A 107 11.31 1.49 17.32
CA SER A 107 11.10 0.07 16.99
C SER A 107 12.24 -0.81 17.53
N VAL A 108 13.50 -0.42 17.28
CA VAL A 108 14.67 -1.11 17.85
C VAL A 108 14.66 -1.06 19.38
N LEU A 109 14.29 0.06 19.98
CA LEU A 109 14.15 0.19 21.43
C LEU A 109 13.12 -0.80 21.99
N VAL A 110 11.96 -0.95 21.35
CA VAL A 110 10.90 -1.88 21.77
C VAL A 110 11.40 -3.32 21.71
N ASP A 111 12.05 -3.71 20.62
CA ASP A 111 12.57 -5.07 20.45
C ASP A 111 13.69 -5.38 21.46
N THR A 112 14.67 -4.48 21.57
CA THR A 112 15.82 -4.66 22.48
C THR A 112 15.41 -4.62 23.95
N ALA A 113 14.57 -3.67 24.36
CA ALA A 113 14.07 -3.58 25.72
C ALA A 113 13.10 -4.73 26.06
N GLY A 114 12.30 -5.17 25.09
CA GLY A 114 11.42 -6.33 25.24
C GLY A 114 12.21 -7.62 25.49
N VAL A 115 13.23 -7.89 24.67
CA VAL A 115 14.13 -9.04 24.87
C VAL A 115 14.85 -8.94 26.22
N ALA A 116 15.41 -7.77 26.55
CA ALA A 116 16.10 -7.56 27.82
C ALA A 116 15.17 -7.79 29.03
N ALA A 117 13.93 -7.29 28.97
CA ALA A 117 12.94 -7.47 30.02
C ALA A 117 12.56 -8.96 30.22
N VAL A 118 12.34 -9.71 29.13
CA VAL A 118 12.05 -11.14 29.23
C VAL A 118 13.24 -11.91 29.79
N LEU A 119 14.45 -11.63 29.33
CA LEU A 119 15.66 -12.26 29.88
C LEU A 119 15.81 -11.95 31.36
N LEU A 120 15.57 -10.71 31.77
CA LEU A 120 15.68 -10.27 33.16
C LEU A 120 14.64 -10.97 34.06
N ASP A 121 13.40 -11.14 33.59
CA ASP A 121 12.37 -11.92 34.29
C ASP A 121 12.75 -13.41 34.40
N LEU A 122 13.31 -14.00 33.34
CA LEU A 122 13.81 -15.38 33.37
C LEU A 122 14.98 -15.55 34.34
N THR A 123 15.91 -14.59 34.40
CA THR A 123 17.01 -14.63 35.37
C THR A 123 16.52 -14.55 36.81
N ALA A 124 15.47 -13.76 37.08
CA ALA A 124 14.85 -13.67 38.39
C ALA A 124 14.30 -15.04 38.84
N LEU A 125 13.57 -15.71 37.93
CA LEU A 125 12.98 -17.03 38.18
C LEU A 125 14.04 -18.12 38.35
N LEU A 126 15.12 -18.07 37.57
CA LEU A 126 16.23 -19.02 37.68
C LEU A 126 16.96 -18.89 39.03
N LEU A 127 17.25 -17.67 39.46
CA LEU A 127 17.90 -17.43 40.75
C LEU A 127 17.02 -17.86 41.92
N ASP A 128 15.71 -17.62 41.82
CA ASP A 128 14.70 -18.07 42.80
C ASP A 128 14.70 -19.61 42.92
N SER A 129 14.68 -20.32 41.80
CA SER A 129 14.76 -21.79 41.79
C SER A 129 16.07 -22.34 42.36
N ALA A 130 17.19 -21.62 42.16
CA ALA A 130 18.50 -22.03 42.66
C ALA A 130 18.65 -21.84 44.18
N SER A 131 17.90 -20.91 44.79
CA SER A 131 17.91 -20.69 46.23
C SER A 131 17.22 -21.77 47.07
N GLY A 132 16.59 -22.77 46.43
CA GLY A 132 16.00 -23.93 47.12
C GLY A 132 14.69 -23.65 47.85
N ASP A 133 14.14 -22.44 47.74
CA ASP A 133 12.84 -22.07 48.28
C ASP A 133 11.73 -22.45 47.28
N SER A 134 11.37 -23.74 47.27
CA SER A 134 10.52 -24.37 46.23
C SER A 134 9.03 -23.98 46.25
N SER A 135 8.66 -22.85 46.86
CA SER A 135 7.27 -22.40 46.92
C SER A 135 6.82 -21.63 45.67
N ALA A 136 7.76 -21.09 44.90
CA ALA A 136 7.46 -20.26 43.74
C ALA A 136 7.35 -21.06 42.43
N THR A 137 6.18 -21.04 41.79
CA THR A 137 5.99 -21.65 40.47
C THR A 137 6.73 -20.86 39.39
N PHE A 138 7.46 -21.55 38.50
CA PHE A 138 8.13 -20.93 37.35
C PHE A 138 7.10 -20.33 36.39
N TYR A 139 6.98 -19.00 36.38
CA TYR A 139 5.90 -18.28 35.69
C TYR A 139 6.46 -17.04 34.97
N PRO A 140 6.94 -17.17 33.72
CA PRO A 140 7.51 -16.05 32.96
C PRO A 140 6.40 -15.13 32.43
N THR A 141 6.14 -14.04 33.16
CA THR A 141 5.05 -13.09 32.88
C THR A 141 5.46 -12.01 31.86
N ALA A 142 6.76 -11.67 31.80
CA ALA A 142 7.27 -10.60 30.94
C ALA A 142 7.05 -10.86 29.44
N THR A 143 6.86 -12.13 29.03
CA THR A 143 6.51 -12.49 27.64
C THR A 143 5.19 -11.86 27.20
N VAL A 144 4.21 -11.78 28.10
CA VAL A 144 2.91 -11.13 27.85
C VAL A 144 3.08 -9.62 27.73
N GLY A 145 3.91 -9.01 28.58
CA GLY A 145 4.19 -7.58 28.54
C GLY A 145 4.97 -7.15 27.29
N PHE A 146 5.88 -7.99 26.79
CA PHE A 146 6.53 -7.74 25.50
C PHE A 146 5.55 -7.84 24.34
N GLY A 147 4.67 -8.86 24.33
CA GLY A 147 3.57 -8.96 23.37
C GLY A 147 2.64 -7.74 23.39
N ALA A 148 2.33 -7.21 24.57
CA ALA A 148 1.54 -5.98 24.75
C ALA A 148 2.20 -4.76 24.09
N CYS A 149 3.52 -4.60 24.25
CA CYS A 149 4.28 -3.50 23.64
C CYS A 149 4.29 -3.62 22.11
N LEU A 150 4.51 -4.82 21.56
CA LEU A 150 4.48 -5.07 20.13
C LEU A 150 3.10 -4.79 19.53
N LEU A 151 2.03 -5.22 20.23
CA LEU A 151 0.66 -4.98 19.80
C LEU A 151 0.33 -3.48 19.74
N ALA A 152 0.79 -2.70 20.72
CA ALA A 152 0.61 -1.25 20.73
C ALA A 152 1.42 -0.54 19.63
N CYS A 153 2.55 -1.12 19.19
CA CYS A 153 3.37 -0.58 18.09
C CYS A 153 2.83 -0.93 16.69
N LEU A 154 2.06 -2.01 16.59
CA LEU A 154 1.67 -2.64 15.32
C LEU A 154 1.15 -1.69 14.23
N PRO A 155 0.21 -0.75 14.51
CA PRO A 155 -0.34 0.14 13.49
C PRO A 155 0.58 1.32 13.12
N ALA A 156 1.64 1.55 13.90
CA ALA A 156 2.46 2.74 13.80
C ALA A 156 3.84 2.48 13.16
N GLN A 157 4.11 1.24 12.74
CA GLN A 157 5.37 0.85 12.11
C GLN A 157 5.14 -0.10 10.93
N PRO A 158 6.09 -0.21 9.97
CA PRO A 158 5.97 -1.16 8.87
C PRO A 158 5.89 -2.60 9.39
N LEU A 159 5.04 -3.41 8.76
CA LEU A 159 4.80 -4.80 9.13
C LEU A 159 6.09 -5.62 9.22
N SER A 160 7.07 -5.38 8.34
CA SER A 160 8.37 -6.10 8.38
C SER A 160 9.12 -5.95 9.71
N ARG A 161 9.03 -4.78 10.36
CA ARG A 161 9.65 -4.56 11.68
C ARG A 161 8.85 -5.23 12.79
N SER A 162 7.52 -5.16 12.74
CA SER A 162 6.66 -5.89 13.68
C SER A 162 6.85 -7.41 13.60
N ALA A 163 7.14 -7.96 12.41
CA ALA A 163 7.50 -9.38 12.24
C ALA A 163 8.77 -9.73 13.02
N LEU A 164 9.81 -8.90 12.93
CA LEU A 164 11.07 -9.14 13.63
C LEU A 164 10.84 -9.21 15.14
N GLY A 165 10.14 -8.23 15.71
CA GLY A 165 9.78 -8.22 17.14
C GLY A 165 8.93 -9.43 17.55
N GLY A 166 7.96 -9.82 16.73
CA GLY A 166 7.15 -11.03 16.95
C GLY A 166 7.97 -12.32 16.93
N VAL A 167 8.91 -12.44 15.99
CA VAL A 167 9.83 -13.58 15.92
C VAL A 167 10.74 -13.61 17.15
N LEU A 168 11.29 -12.47 17.56
CA LEU A 168 12.10 -12.36 18.78
C LEU A 168 11.32 -12.77 20.03
N LEU A 169 10.06 -12.34 20.16
CA LEU A 169 9.16 -12.75 21.24
C LEU A 169 9.00 -14.27 21.28
N VAL A 170 8.77 -14.91 20.14
CA VAL A 170 8.61 -16.37 20.05
C VAL A 170 9.90 -17.08 20.42
N ILE A 171 11.05 -16.63 19.91
CA ILE A 171 12.35 -17.24 20.21
C ILE A 171 12.66 -17.16 21.71
N VAL A 172 12.57 -15.96 22.30
CA VAL A 172 12.93 -15.77 23.72
C VAL A 172 11.89 -16.43 24.64
N GLY A 173 10.60 -16.38 24.30
CA GLY A 173 9.56 -17.06 25.06
C GLY A 173 9.66 -18.59 24.99
N ALA A 174 9.98 -19.15 23.82
CA ALA A 174 10.22 -20.58 23.66
C ALA A 174 11.48 -21.03 24.41
N ALA A 175 12.54 -20.23 24.39
CA ALA A 175 13.73 -20.46 25.20
C ALA A 175 13.39 -20.46 26.70
N GLY A 176 12.57 -19.51 27.16
CA GLY A 176 12.06 -19.49 28.53
C GLY A 176 11.27 -20.74 28.92
N ALA A 177 10.40 -21.23 28.02
CA ALA A 177 9.66 -22.48 28.23
C ALA A 177 10.58 -23.72 28.24
N ALA A 178 11.61 -23.74 27.39
CA ALA A 178 12.60 -24.81 27.36
C ALA A 178 13.45 -24.82 28.66
N VAL A 179 13.80 -23.65 29.19
CA VAL A 179 14.45 -23.53 30.50
C VAL A 179 13.52 -24.03 31.60
N GLY A 180 12.24 -23.62 31.58
CA GLY A 180 11.22 -24.10 32.53
C GLY A 180 11.04 -25.62 32.50
N TRP A 181 11.16 -26.26 31.33
CA TRP A 181 11.13 -27.72 31.20
C TRP A 181 12.24 -28.41 32.02
N PHE A 182 13.44 -27.85 32.08
CA PHE A 182 14.56 -28.43 32.83
C PHE A 182 14.49 -28.15 34.33
N VAL A 183 13.86 -27.05 34.74
CA VAL A 183 13.76 -26.65 36.15
C VAL A 183 12.53 -27.27 36.83
N GLU A 184 11.35 -27.11 36.22
CA GLU A 184 10.06 -27.54 36.77
C GLU A 184 9.14 -27.97 35.61
N PRO A 185 9.12 -29.25 35.22
CA PRO A 185 8.37 -29.72 34.04
C PRO A 185 6.87 -29.38 34.09
N LEU A 186 6.28 -29.27 35.29
CA LEU A 186 4.86 -28.92 35.48
C LEU A 186 4.56 -27.46 35.11
N SER A 187 5.57 -26.61 34.98
CA SER A 187 5.44 -25.18 34.61
C SER A 187 5.34 -24.92 33.09
N VAL A 188 5.60 -25.95 32.28
CA VAL A 188 5.65 -25.84 30.81
C VAL A 188 4.30 -25.42 30.22
N PRO A 189 3.15 -26.01 30.61
CA PRO A 189 1.85 -25.58 30.08
C PRO A 189 1.56 -24.10 30.35
N VAL A 190 1.98 -23.61 31.51
CA VAL A 190 1.81 -22.21 31.92
C VAL A 190 2.70 -21.28 31.10
N SER A 191 3.97 -21.66 30.89
CA SER A 191 4.93 -20.90 30.08
C SER A 191 4.48 -20.82 28.61
N VAL A 192 4.02 -21.94 28.05
CA VAL A 192 3.44 -21.99 26.70
C VAL A 192 2.18 -21.14 26.62
N ASN A 193 1.29 -21.22 27.61
CA ASN A 193 0.07 -20.40 27.66
C ASN A 193 0.39 -18.90 27.67
N ASN A 194 1.37 -18.44 28.44
CA ASN A 194 1.77 -17.02 28.45
C ASN A 194 2.36 -16.58 27.12
N LEU A 195 3.19 -17.42 26.50
CA LEU A 195 3.73 -17.16 25.17
C LEU A 195 2.59 -17.04 24.15
N VAL A 196 1.63 -17.97 24.17
CA VAL A 196 0.48 -17.94 23.26
C VAL A 196 -0.36 -16.68 23.50
N ILE A 197 -0.64 -16.31 24.75
CA ILE A 197 -1.42 -15.10 25.05
C ILE A 197 -0.67 -13.82 24.62
N GLY A 198 0.66 -13.77 24.74
CA GLY A 198 1.45 -12.64 24.29
C GLY A 198 1.58 -12.55 22.77
N ALA A 199 1.83 -13.69 22.10
CA ALA A 199 2.17 -13.74 20.68
C ALA A 199 0.94 -13.83 19.77
N ALA A 200 -0.08 -14.63 20.12
CA ALA A 200 -1.25 -14.86 19.28
C ALA A 200 -1.96 -13.58 18.81
N PRO A 201 -2.28 -12.58 19.68
CA PRO A 201 -2.92 -11.35 19.20
C PRO A 201 -2.00 -10.58 18.25
N VAL A 202 -0.69 -10.50 18.52
CA VAL A 202 0.27 -9.80 17.65
C VAL A 202 0.24 -10.38 16.24
N PHE A 203 0.35 -11.71 16.10
CA PHE A 203 0.33 -12.37 14.80
C PHE A 203 -1.04 -12.31 14.12
N ALA A 204 -2.14 -12.50 14.86
CA ALA A 204 -3.48 -12.45 14.30
C ALA A 204 -3.77 -11.08 13.68
N PHE A 205 -3.46 -9.99 14.39
CA PHE A 205 -3.63 -8.64 13.85
C PHE A 205 -2.62 -8.29 12.77
N MET A 206 -1.40 -8.82 12.84
CA MET A 206 -0.43 -8.66 11.76
C MET A 206 -0.93 -9.26 10.44
N LEU A 207 -1.50 -10.47 10.49
CA LEU A 207 -2.12 -11.12 9.33
C LEU A 207 -3.34 -10.36 8.83
N MET A 208 -4.16 -9.83 9.74
CA MET A 208 -5.31 -9.00 9.38
C MET A 208 -4.87 -7.71 8.65
N LEU A 209 -3.84 -7.02 9.16
CA LEU A 209 -3.29 -5.82 8.54
C LEU A 209 -2.64 -6.12 7.20
N SER A 210 -1.87 -7.20 7.07
CA SER A 210 -1.23 -7.56 5.80
C SER A 210 -2.28 -7.90 4.73
N ALA A 211 -3.35 -8.61 5.10
CA ALA A 211 -4.46 -8.89 4.19
C ALA A 211 -5.22 -7.61 3.78
N THR A 212 -5.41 -6.69 4.72
CA THR A 212 -6.09 -5.41 4.46
C THR A 212 -5.24 -4.51 3.55
N ASP A 213 -3.94 -4.42 3.80
CA ASP A 213 -3.00 -3.66 2.97
C ASP A 213 -2.95 -4.20 1.54
N ALA A 214 -2.86 -5.52 1.38
CA ALA A 214 -2.89 -6.15 0.07
C ALA A 214 -4.20 -5.82 -0.67
N ARG A 215 -5.34 -5.83 0.03
CA ARG A 215 -6.65 -5.50 -0.54
C ARG A 215 -6.79 -4.02 -0.90
N LEU A 216 -6.29 -3.14 -0.05
CA LEU A 216 -6.29 -1.69 -0.30
C LEU A 216 -5.44 -1.35 -1.52
N GLY A 217 -4.30 -2.00 -1.71
CA GLY A 217 -3.49 -1.84 -2.92
C GLY A 217 -4.31 -2.14 -4.19
N VAL A 218 -5.06 -3.24 -4.20
CA VAL A 218 -5.96 -3.58 -5.32
C VAL A 218 -7.00 -2.50 -5.57
N LEU A 219 -7.64 -2.01 -4.51
CA LEU A 219 -8.71 -1.04 -4.62
C LEU A 219 -8.19 0.32 -5.09
N ILE A 220 -7.00 0.71 -4.65
CA ILE A 220 -6.35 1.95 -5.12
C ILE A 220 -6.01 1.81 -6.60
N ASP A 221 -5.38 0.70 -7.01
CA ASP A 221 -5.07 0.48 -8.43
C ASP A 221 -6.32 0.46 -9.30
N GLN A 222 -7.39 -0.20 -8.83
CA GLN A 222 -8.67 -0.22 -9.53
C GLN A 222 -9.29 1.18 -9.61
N ALA A 223 -9.29 1.94 -8.51
CA ALA A 223 -9.83 3.30 -8.50
C ALA A 223 -9.05 4.25 -9.42
N VAL A 224 -7.72 4.09 -9.51
CA VAL A 224 -6.90 4.84 -10.46
C VAL A 224 -7.28 4.48 -11.90
N ALA A 225 -7.41 3.20 -12.20
CA ALA A 225 -7.82 2.75 -13.53
C ALA A 225 -9.24 3.23 -13.88
N ASP A 226 -10.19 3.15 -12.94
CA ASP A 226 -11.56 3.61 -13.11
C ASP A 226 -11.65 5.13 -13.34
N SER A 227 -10.74 5.91 -12.72
CA SER A 227 -10.68 7.36 -12.92
C SER A 227 -10.33 7.77 -14.35
N LEU A 228 -9.71 6.88 -15.13
CA LEU A 228 -9.35 7.13 -16.54
C LEU A 228 -10.50 6.85 -17.52
N ILE A 229 -11.57 6.19 -17.08
CA ILE A 229 -12.74 5.90 -17.92
C ILE A 229 -13.40 7.18 -18.48
N PRO A 230 -13.75 8.18 -17.63
CA PRO A 230 -14.33 9.45 -18.11
C PRO A 230 -13.29 10.45 -18.61
N ALA A 231 -12.00 10.15 -18.48
CA ALA A 231 -10.92 11.05 -18.87
C ALA A 231 -10.88 11.25 -20.41
N PRO A 232 -10.24 12.33 -20.88
CA PRO A 232 -10.01 12.53 -22.32
C PRO A 232 -9.36 11.31 -22.98
N PRO A 233 -9.66 11.02 -24.26
CA PRO A 233 -9.13 9.86 -24.98
C PRO A 233 -7.60 9.75 -24.98
N THR A 234 -6.94 10.91 -24.97
CA THR A 234 -5.50 11.10 -24.92
C THR A 234 -5.14 11.95 -23.73
N GLY A 235 -3.95 11.72 -23.19
CA GLY A 235 -3.41 12.57 -22.14
C GLY A 235 -1.98 12.21 -21.83
N HIS A 236 -1.38 13.03 -20.98
CA HIS A 236 -0.05 12.77 -20.45
C HIS A 236 -0.18 11.82 -19.25
N GLY A 237 0.72 10.82 -19.15
CA GLY A 237 0.82 9.97 -17.97
C GLY A 237 1.15 10.78 -16.71
N VAL A 238 0.95 10.20 -15.52
CA VAL A 238 1.21 10.88 -14.24
C VAL A 238 2.68 11.24 -14.11
N SER A 239 3.58 10.38 -14.62
CA SER A 239 5.02 10.66 -14.70
C SER A 239 5.33 11.91 -15.53
N ALA A 240 4.81 12.00 -16.76
CA ALA A 240 5.03 13.16 -17.63
C ALA A 240 4.44 14.46 -17.04
N ALA A 241 3.25 14.37 -16.45
CA ALA A 241 2.63 15.50 -15.75
C ALA A 241 3.44 15.94 -14.51
N SER A 242 4.05 15.00 -13.78
CA SER A 242 4.91 15.31 -12.63
C SER A 242 6.24 15.94 -13.04
N HIS A 243 6.81 15.51 -14.16
CA HIS A 243 8.03 16.11 -14.72
C HIS A 243 7.76 17.54 -15.19
N LEU A 244 6.69 17.77 -15.95
CA LEU A 244 6.26 19.12 -16.35
C LEU A 244 6.01 20.02 -15.14
N ARG A 245 5.36 19.51 -14.08
CA ARG A 245 5.15 20.27 -12.84
C ARG A 245 6.46 20.61 -12.14
N THR A 246 7.42 19.69 -12.11
CA THR A 246 8.73 19.94 -11.50
C THR A 246 9.47 21.04 -12.25
N LEU A 247 9.44 21.00 -13.59
CA LEU A 247 9.98 22.06 -14.43
C LEU A 247 9.27 23.41 -14.20
N ASP A 248 7.95 23.40 -14.04
CA ASP A 248 7.16 24.61 -13.73
C ASP A 248 7.52 25.19 -12.35
N ASP A 249 7.60 24.36 -11.30
CA ASP A 249 8.02 24.78 -9.96
C ASP A 249 9.46 25.34 -9.97
N GLU A 250 10.36 24.76 -10.77
CA GLU A 250 11.74 25.24 -10.93
C GLU A 250 11.80 26.55 -11.73
N ALA A 251 10.94 26.70 -12.74
CA ALA A 251 10.78 27.95 -13.49
C ALA A 251 10.25 29.08 -12.58
N GLU A 252 9.27 28.79 -11.71
CA GLU A 252 8.74 29.78 -10.76
C GLU A 252 9.83 30.24 -9.77
N ARG A 253 10.61 29.31 -9.21
CA ARG A 253 11.76 29.65 -8.34
C ARG A 253 12.85 30.44 -9.07
N LEU A 254 13.06 30.19 -10.35
CA LEU A 254 13.97 30.96 -11.18
C LEU A 254 13.44 32.39 -11.37
N LEU A 255 12.15 32.54 -11.70
CA LEU A 255 11.50 33.84 -11.87
C LEU A 255 11.52 34.65 -10.57
N ASP A 256 11.29 34.03 -9.42
CA ASP A 256 11.40 34.67 -8.10
C ASP A 256 12.82 35.16 -7.81
N ARG A 257 13.84 34.39 -8.19
CA ARG A 257 15.25 34.82 -8.08
C ARG A 257 15.57 36.01 -8.98
N VAL A 258 15.06 36.03 -10.20
CA VAL A 258 15.22 37.17 -11.11
C VAL A 258 14.46 38.40 -10.60
N ALA A 259 13.23 38.21 -10.10
CA ALA A 259 12.39 39.29 -9.57
C ALA A 259 12.95 39.94 -8.29
N SER A 260 13.68 39.17 -7.48
CA SER A 260 14.36 39.67 -6.27
C SER A 260 15.70 40.36 -6.56
N THR A 261 16.18 40.36 -7.81
CA THR A 261 17.41 41.04 -8.21
C THR A 261 17.16 42.56 -8.35
N PRO A 262 17.95 43.43 -7.69
CA PRO A 262 17.77 44.88 -7.75
C PRO A 262 17.84 45.42 -9.18
N THR A 263 16.91 46.32 -9.52
CA THR A 263 16.82 46.96 -10.84
C THR A 263 18.13 47.67 -11.22
N GLY A 264 18.67 47.31 -12.39
CA GLY A 264 19.95 47.85 -12.91
C GLY A 264 21.17 46.96 -12.64
N THR A 265 21.01 45.87 -11.89
CA THR A 265 22.04 44.83 -11.73
C THR A 265 21.96 43.84 -12.88
N GLU A 266 23.09 43.52 -13.50
CA GLU A 266 23.16 42.51 -14.56
C GLU A 266 22.85 41.12 -13.99
N ILE A 267 22.09 40.31 -14.73
CA ILE A 267 21.74 38.95 -14.31
C ILE A 267 23.00 38.10 -14.32
N ASP A 268 23.24 37.38 -13.22
CA ASP A 268 24.39 36.49 -13.09
C ASP A 268 24.41 35.44 -14.23
N PRO A 269 25.56 35.20 -14.88
CA PRO A 269 25.67 34.26 -16.00
C PRO A 269 25.24 32.83 -15.66
N ALA A 270 25.37 32.38 -14.41
CA ALA A 270 24.89 31.04 -14.03
C ALA A 270 23.37 30.97 -13.99
N THR A 271 22.70 32.06 -13.57
CA THR A 271 21.23 32.16 -13.61
C THR A 271 20.71 32.22 -15.04
N ALA A 272 21.41 32.93 -15.93
CA ALA A 272 21.08 32.99 -17.35
C ALA A 272 21.27 31.62 -18.05
N ALA A 273 22.33 30.89 -17.72
CA ALA A 273 22.57 29.54 -18.24
C ALA A 273 21.47 28.56 -17.79
N LEU A 274 21.12 28.59 -16.50
CA LEU A 274 20.04 27.76 -15.94
C LEU A 274 18.68 28.08 -16.59
N ALA A 275 18.40 29.36 -16.90
CA ALA A 275 17.21 29.75 -17.64
C ALA A 275 17.17 29.16 -19.07
N GLY A 276 18.33 29.11 -19.74
CA GLY A 276 18.49 28.48 -21.05
C GLY A 276 18.20 26.98 -21.00
N GLU A 277 18.85 26.27 -20.08
CA GLU A 277 18.67 24.83 -19.87
C GLU A 277 17.21 24.49 -19.56
N LEU A 278 16.60 25.18 -18.59
CA LEU A 278 15.23 24.93 -18.18
C LEU A 278 14.22 25.25 -19.30
N GLY A 279 14.49 26.29 -20.10
CA GLY A 279 13.71 26.63 -21.28
C GLY A 279 13.80 25.56 -22.38
N ASP A 280 14.97 24.96 -22.58
CA ASP A 280 15.16 23.87 -23.53
C ASP A 280 14.50 22.58 -23.07
N GLU A 281 14.61 22.24 -21.77
CA GLU A 281 13.91 21.11 -21.17
C GLU A 281 12.39 21.28 -21.23
N LEU A 282 11.86 22.46 -20.90
CA LEU A 282 10.43 22.74 -21.00
C LEU A 282 9.94 22.64 -22.45
N ARG A 283 10.69 23.19 -23.42
CA ARG A 283 10.34 23.05 -24.85
C ARG A 283 10.44 21.59 -25.31
N ALA A 284 11.40 20.82 -24.81
CA ALA A 284 11.51 19.41 -25.13
C ALA A 284 10.34 18.62 -24.53
N ALA A 285 9.98 18.88 -23.28
CA ALA A 285 8.85 18.25 -22.60
C ALA A 285 7.49 18.61 -23.23
N LEU A 286 7.34 19.85 -23.71
CA LEU A 286 6.14 20.30 -24.44
C LEU A 286 6.08 19.79 -25.89
N ARG A 287 7.24 19.56 -26.53
CA ARG A 287 7.33 18.97 -27.89
C ARG A 287 7.28 17.46 -27.89
N ALA A 288 7.64 16.82 -26.78
CA ALA A 288 7.52 15.39 -26.63
C ALA A 288 6.03 15.05 -26.69
N ASP A 289 5.61 14.51 -27.83
CA ASP A 289 4.26 14.04 -28.04
C ASP A 289 4.03 12.81 -27.14
N HIS A 290 3.58 13.10 -25.93
CA HIS A 290 3.20 12.12 -24.92
C HIS A 290 1.68 11.92 -24.92
N GLU A 291 1.05 11.89 -26.09
CA GLU A 291 -0.35 11.48 -26.23
C GLU A 291 -0.48 9.96 -26.08
N LEU A 292 -0.30 9.49 -24.84
CA LEU A 292 -0.67 8.13 -24.50
C LEU A 292 -2.19 7.99 -24.58
N SER A 293 -2.67 6.85 -25.10
CA SER A 293 -4.08 6.52 -25.02
C SER A 293 -4.47 6.26 -23.56
N TRP A 294 -5.74 6.49 -23.21
CA TRP A 294 -6.25 6.24 -21.85
C TRP A 294 -5.88 4.83 -21.32
N LEU A 295 -5.84 3.82 -22.19
CA LEU A 295 -5.48 2.45 -21.83
C LEU A 295 -3.97 2.27 -21.62
N GLN A 296 -3.13 2.93 -22.42
CA GLN A 296 -1.68 2.96 -22.18
C GLN A 296 -1.36 3.61 -20.84
N ILE A 297 -2.05 4.70 -20.50
CA ILE A 297 -1.92 5.36 -19.18
C ILE A 297 -2.39 4.40 -18.08
N ALA A 298 -3.55 3.75 -18.24
CA ALA A 298 -4.08 2.83 -17.24
C ALA A 298 -3.15 1.64 -16.96
N ILE A 299 -2.52 1.09 -18.00
CA ILE A 299 -1.59 -0.04 -17.88
C ILE A 299 -0.25 0.40 -17.25
N SER A 300 0.31 1.52 -17.70
CA SER A 300 1.62 2.00 -17.21
C SER A 300 1.55 2.53 -15.77
N GLU A 301 0.44 3.13 -15.37
CA GLU A 301 0.27 3.71 -14.03
C GLU A 301 -0.23 2.71 -12.96
N SER A 302 -0.72 1.56 -13.39
CA SER A 302 -1.15 0.49 -12.49
C SER A 302 0.02 -0.44 -12.17
N GLU A 303 0.38 -0.56 -10.90
CA GLU A 303 1.44 -1.46 -10.44
C GLU A 303 1.16 -2.92 -10.85
N ARG A 304 -0.12 -3.31 -10.88
CA ARG A 304 -0.56 -4.65 -11.27
C ARG A 304 -0.62 -4.92 -12.76
N LEU A 305 -0.99 -3.94 -13.57
CA LEU A 305 -1.07 -4.12 -15.02
C LEU A 305 0.29 -3.91 -15.68
N SER A 306 1.15 -3.08 -15.09
CA SER A 306 2.51 -2.84 -15.55
C SER A 306 3.30 -4.17 -15.56
N GLY A 307 3.78 -4.57 -16.73
CA GLY A 307 4.49 -5.84 -16.93
C GLY A 307 3.61 -7.10 -16.98
N ALA A 308 2.34 -7.02 -16.54
CA ALA A 308 1.37 -8.11 -16.66
C ALA A 308 0.56 -8.02 -17.97
N VAL A 309 0.55 -6.88 -18.64
CA VAL A 309 -0.17 -6.63 -19.89
C VAL A 309 0.76 -6.04 -20.94
N VAL A 310 0.72 -6.58 -22.15
CA VAL A 310 1.39 -6.04 -23.34
C VAL A 310 0.30 -5.51 -24.27
N LEU A 311 0.31 -4.19 -24.49
CA LEU A 311 -0.64 -3.51 -25.37
C LEU A 311 0.01 -3.22 -26.73
N ASP A 312 -0.67 -3.65 -27.79
CA ASP A 312 -0.33 -3.43 -29.19
C ASP A 312 -1.45 -2.59 -29.83
N ASP A 313 -1.19 -1.28 -29.98
CA ASP A 313 -2.14 -0.29 -30.50
C ASP A 313 -1.38 0.72 -31.38
N GLU A 314 -0.83 0.26 -32.50
CA GLU A 314 -0.01 1.08 -33.41
C GLU A 314 -0.79 2.28 -33.99
N THR A 315 -2.11 2.13 -34.15
CA THR A 315 -2.98 3.13 -34.77
C THR A 315 -3.66 4.08 -33.77
N GLY A 316 -3.50 3.83 -32.47
CA GLY A 316 -4.21 4.59 -31.41
C GLY A 316 -5.73 4.39 -31.44
N ALA A 317 -6.21 3.28 -32.01
CA ALA A 317 -7.62 3.01 -32.22
C ALA A 317 -8.41 2.98 -30.90
N VAL A 318 -7.75 2.63 -29.80
CA VAL A 318 -8.33 2.57 -28.43
C VAL A 318 -8.90 3.91 -27.96
N LYS A 319 -8.38 5.03 -28.49
CA LYS A 319 -8.85 6.39 -28.17
C LYS A 319 -10.35 6.56 -28.48
N ARG A 320 -10.86 5.84 -29.48
CA ARG A 320 -12.20 6.01 -30.05
C ARG A 320 -13.32 5.34 -29.26
N LEU A 321 -12.98 4.46 -28.33
CA LEU A 321 -13.96 3.72 -27.53
C LEU A 321 -14.80 4.68 -26.68
N ALA A 322 -16.11 4.43 -26.61
CA ALA A 322 -17.02 5.14 -25.73
C ALA A 322 -16.71 4.85 -24.25
N PRO A 323 -17.04 5.74 -23.30
CA PRO A 323 -16.78 5.51 -21.87
C PRO A 323 -17.27 4.15 -21.35
N ASP A 324 -18.45 3.68 -21.77
CA ASP A 324 -18.98 2.36 -21.39
C ASP A 324 -18.16 1.19 -21.97
N GLN A 325 -17.59 1.37 -23.16
CA GLN A 325 -16.71 0.37 -23.79
C GLN A 325 -15.33 0.38 -23.14
N ARG A 326 -14.82 1.55 -22.73
CA ARG A 326 -13.57 1.69 -21.97
C ARG A 326 -13.65 0.98 -20.64
N SER A 327 -14.74 1.19 -19.88
CA SER A 327 -14.95 0.53 -18.58
C SER A 327 -15.03 -0.98 -18.72
N THR A 328 -15.75 -1.46 -19.75
CA THR A 328 -15.88 -2.89 -20.01
C THR A 328 -14.56 -3.53 -20.44
N LEU A 329 -13.79 -2.86 -21.32
CA LEU A 329 -12.48 -3.33 -21.74
C LEU A 329 -11.49 -3.37 -20.58
N LEU A 330 -11.46 -2.33 -19.76
CA LEU A 330 -10.56 -2.25 -18.61
C LEU A 330 -10.88 -3.34 -17.57
N ALA A 331 -12.17 -3.59 -17.29
CA ALA A 331 -12.60 -4.68 -16.42
C ALA A 331 -12.18 -6.06 -16.97
N LEU A 332 -12.29 -6.28 -18.28
CA LEU A 332 -11.80 -7.50 -18.94
C LEU A 332 -10.28 -7.65 -18.78
N VAL A 333 -9.51 -6.60 -19.05
CA VAL A 333 -8.05 -6.60 -18.90
C VAL A 333 -7.66 -6.97 -17.47
N TRP A 334 -8.30 -6.36 -16.48
CA TRP A 334 -8.08 -6.65 -15.05
C TRP A 334 -8.42 -8.10 -14.67
N LEU A 335 -9.57 -8.60 -15.13
CA LEU A 335 -10.01 -9.97 -14.83
C LEU A 335 -9.07 -11.00 -15.46
N LEU A 336 -8.68 -10.78 -16.72
CA LEU A 336 -7.83 -11.69 -17.47
C LEU A 336 -6.35 -11.63 -17.04
N SER A 337 -5.87 -10.47 -16.59
CA SER A 337 -4.53 -10.35 -15.99
C SER A 337 -4.42 -11.11 -14.67
N ALA A 338 -5.50 -11.15 -13.88
CA ALA A 338 -5.56 -11.86 -12.61
C ALA A 338 -5.60 -13.39 -12.73
N LEU A 339 -5.88 -13.93 -13.93
CA LEU A 339 -5.82 -15.37 -14.16
C LEU A 339 -4.40 -15.88 -13.85
N ARG A 340 -4.29 -17.05 -13.24
CA ARG A 340 -3.00 -17.72 -13.06
C ARG A 340 -2.80 -18.70 -14.21
N SER A 341 -1.67 -18.58 -14.92
CA SER A 341 -1.28 -19.57 -15.92
C SER A 341 -1.20 -20.94 -15.25
N ALA A 342 -1.87 -21.94 -15.82
CA ALA A 342 -1.95 -23.28 -15.26
C ALA A 342 -0.62 -24.08 -15.40
N ALA A 343 0.36 -23.54 -16.14
CA ALA A 343 1.65 -24.17 -16.38
C ALA A 343 2.81 -23.24 -15.99
N PRO A 344 3.77 -23.70 -15.18
CA PRO A 344 5.04 -23.02 -14.99
C PRO A 344 5.92 -23.32 -16.22
N SER A 345 5.77 -22.57 -17.30
CA SER A 345 6.72 -22.63 -18.42
C SER A 345 7.77 -21.53 -18.26
N PRO A 346 9.08 -21.84 -18.23
CA PRO A 346 10.14 -20.88 -17.95
C PRO A 346 10.49 -19.93 -19.11
N ALA A 347 9.77 -19.97 -20.24
CA ALA A 347 10.19 -19.29 -21.48
C ALA A 347 9.12 -18.43 -22.18
N SER A 348 7.88 -18.36 -21.69
CA SER A 348 6.86 -17.49 -22.29
C SER A 348 6.51 -16.34 -21.36
N SER A 349 6.51 -15.12 -21.91
CA SER A 349 5.89 -13.95 -21.29
C SER A 349 4.48 -14.35 -20.84
N THR A 350 4.27 -14.47 -19.53
CA THR A 350 2.96 -14.80 -18.93
C THR A 350 1.96 -13.64 -19.01
N ALA A 351 2.38 -12.52 -19.60
CA ALA A 351 1.59 -11.32 -19.78
C ALA A 351 0.41 -11.55 -20.72
N LEU A 352 -0.69 -10.85 -20.42
CA LEU A 352 -1.86 -10.74 -21.28
C LEU A 352 -1.51 -9.85 -22.48
N GLY A 353 -1.68 -10.36 -23.69
CA GLY A 353 -1.61 -9.56 -24.90
C GLY A 353 -2.97 -8.92 -25.20
N VAL A 354 -2.95 -7.62 -25.47
CA VAL A 354 -4.10 -6.85 -25.93
C VAL A 354 -3.70 -6.20 -27.25
N ARG A 355 -4.42 -6.50 -28.32
CA ARG A 355 -4.20 -5.90 -29.64
C ARG A 355 -5.46 -5.22 -30.08
N VAL A 356 -5.33 -4.00 -30.56
CA VAL A 356 -6.46 -3.19 -30.99
C VAL A 356 -6.18 -2.69 -32.40
N GLU A 357 -7.02 -3.12 -33.33
CA GLU A 357 -6.89 -2.82 -34.74
C GLU A 357 -8.25 -2.36 -35.31
N PRO A 358 -8.28 -1.48 -36.32
CA PRO A 358 -9.50 -1.19 -37.05
C PRO A 358 -10.01 -2.43 -37.81
N ALA A 359 -11.32 -2.60 -37.92
CA ALA A 359 -11.90 -3.81 -38.54
C ALA A 359 -11.61 -3.92 -40.04
N ALA A 360 -11.42 -2.80 -40.72
CA ALA A 360 -10.90 -2.72 -42.08
C ALA A 360 -10.02 -1.47 -42.22
N PRO A 361 -9.09 -1.42 -43.20
CA PRO A 361 -8.40 -0.18 -43.52
C PRO A 361 -9.45 0.88 -43.88
N ASP A 362 -9.41 2.03 -43.20
CA ASP A 362 -10.38 3.14 -43.30
C ASP A 362 -11.78 2.92 -42.67
N ASP A 363 -12.01 1.81 -41.94
CA ASP A 363 -13.28 1.62 -41.23
C ASP A 363 -13.30 2.40 -39.90
N ASP A 364 -14.01 3.51 -39.93
CA ASP A 364 -14.23 4.37 -38.77
C ASP A 364 -15.34 3.89 -37.83
N THR A 365 -16.01 2.79 -38.15
CA THR A 365 -17.23 2.35 -37.46
C THR A 365 -17.01 1.12 -36.59
N ALA A 366 -15.91 0.39 -36.76
CA ALA A 366 -15.66 -0.83 -36.01
C ALA A 366 -14.18 -1.06 -35.67
N LEU A 367 -13.94 -1.62 -34.47
CA LEU A 367 -12.64 -2.06 -33.99
C LEU A 367 -12.66 -3.55 -33.70
N ILE A 368 -11.51 -4.20 -33.86
CA ILE A 368 -11.26 -5.57 -33.42
C ILE A 368 -10.28 -5.50 -32.24
N ILE A 369 -10.74 -5.96 -31.08
CA ILE A 369 -9.93 -6.06 -29.87
C ILE A 369 -9.63 -7.54 -29.64
N THR A 370 -8.38 -7.93 -29.81
CA THR A 370 -7.93 -9.30 -29.57
C THR A 370 -7.24 -9.38 -28.22
N LEU A 371 -7.78 -10.23 -27.35
CA LEU A 371 -7.25 -10.52 -26.02
C LEU A 371 -6.71 -11.94 -26.03
N TRP A 372 -5.41 -12.13 -25.80
CA TRP A 372 -4.81 -13.46 -25.76
C TRP A 372 -3.85 -13.62 -24.60
N ARG A 373 -3.72 -14.85 -24.11
CA ARG A 373 -2.71 -15.19 -23.12
C ARG A 373 -2.01 -16.51 -23.48
N PRO A 374 -0.66 -16.55 -23.47
CA PRO A 374 0.07 -17.79 -23.71
C PRO A 374 -0.17 -18.81 -22.58
N GLY A 375 -0.33 -20.09 -22.91
CA GLY A 375 -0.39 -21.20 -21.95
C GLY A 375 -1.70 -21.31 -21.13
N THR A 376 -2.75 -20.55 -21.47
CA THR A 376 -4.08 -20.69 -20.87
C THR A 376 -4.98 -21.62 -21.68
N ARG A 377 -5.72 -22.51 -20.99
CA ARG A 377 -6.74 -23.39 -21.59
C ARG A 377 -8.09 -22.67 -21.64
N ALA A 378 -8.95 -22.98 -22.62
CA ALA A 378 -10.27 -22.33 -22.78
C ALA A 378 -11.15 -22.40 -21.51
N HIS A 379 -11.01 -23.47 -20.72
CA HIS A 379 -11.76 -23.71 -19.49
C HIS A 379 -11.23 -22.92 -18.27
N SER A 380 -10.12 -22.18 -18.44
CA SER A 380 -9.51 -21.35 -17.38
C SER A 380 -9.98 -19.90 -17.39
N VAL A 381 -10.75 -19.50 -18.40
CA VAL A 381 -11.39 -18.18 -18.45
C VAL A 381 -12.58 -18.19 -17.49
N ASP A 382 -12.58 -17.28 -16.52
CA ASP A 382 -13.65 -17.14 -15.54
C ASP A 382 -15.00 -16.90 -16.24
N ASN A 383 -16.07 -17.53 -15.75
CA ASN A 383 -17.42 -17.31 -16.24
C ASN A 383 -17.85 -15.83 -16.12
N ALA A 384 -17.25 -15.08 -15.20
CA ALA A 384 -17.46 -13.64 -15.08
C ALA A 384 -16.97 -12.83 -16.29
N ALA A 385 -16.09 -13.37 -17.13
CA ALA A 385 -15.57 -12.68 -18.31
C ALA A 385 -16.56 -12.66 -19.48
N TRP A 386 -17.36 -13.73 -19.66
CA TRP A 386 -18.27 -13.86 -20.81
C TRP A 386 -19.33 -12.75 -20.91
N PRO A 387 -20.00 -12.34 -19.81
CA PRO A 387 -20.93 -11.21 -19.86
C PRO A 387 -20.24 -9.89 -20.27
N LEU A 388 -18.98 -9.70 -19.88
CA LEU A 388 -18.22 -8.50 -20.24
C LEU A 388 -17.83 -8.52 -21.73
N PHE A 389 -17.43 -9.67 -22.27
CA PHE A 389 -17.21 -9.82 -23.72
C PHE A 389 -18.46 -9.48 -24.53
N THR A 390 -19.62 -9.99 -24.11
CA THR A 390 -20.91 -9.69 -24.76
C THR A 390 -21.29 -8.20 -24.68
N ARG A 391 -20.98 -7.53 -23.57
CA ARG A 391 -21.22 -6.09 -23.41
C ARG A 391 -20.29 -5.25 -24.28
N LEU A 392 -19.04 -5.68 -24.45
CA LEU A 392 -18.05 -4.97 -25.26
C LEU A 392 -18.38 -5.05 -26.75
N GLY A 393 -18.86 -6.20 -27.22
CA GLY A 393 -19.24 -6.39 -28.62
C GLY A 393 -19.53 -7.83 -29.00
N ARG A 394 -19.49 -8.13 -30.30
CA ARG A 394 -19.61 -9.50 -30.80
C ARG A 394 -18.25 -10.17 -30.73
N TYR A 395 -18.12 -11.24 -29.96
CA TYR A 395 -16.84 -11.92 -29.80
C TYR A 395 -16.79 -13.25 -30.55
N THR A 396 -15.60 -13.59 -31.03
CA THR A 396 -15.22 -14.89 -31.56
C THR A 396 -14.09 -15.45 -30.70
N ILE A 397 -14.13 -16.76 -30.47
CA ILE A 397 -13.12 -17.46 -29.67
C ILE A 397 -12.27 -18.27 -30.64
N ASP A 398 -10.97 -17.98 -30.69
CA ASP A 398 -9.99 -18.81 -31.35
C ASP A 398 -9.21 -19.61 -30.29
N VAL A 399 -9.44 -20.92 -30.28
CA VAL A 399 -8.77 -21.84 -29.37
C VAL A 399 -7.67 -22.55 -30.14
N SER A 400 -6.43 -22.10 -29.92
CA SER A 400 -5.24 -22.77 -30.43
C SER A 400 -4.64 -23.67 -29.35
N ALA A 401 -3.80 -24.64 -29.74
CA ALA A 401 -3.26 -25.65 -28.84
C ALA A 401 -2.48 -25.07 -27.63
N ASP A 402 -1.97 -23.85 -27.75
CA ASP A 402 -1.11 -23.19 -26.75
C ASP A 402 -1.63 -21.80 -26.31
N ARG A 403 -2.77 -21.35 -26.82
CA ARG A 403 -3.36 -20.05 -26.46
C ARG A 403 -4.86 -20.01 -26.68
N VAL A 404 -5.54 -19.25 -25.84
CA VAL A 404 -6.91 -18.81 -26.06
C VAL A 404 -6.83 -17.35 -26.46
N ALA A 405 -7.33 -17.04 -27.65
CA ALA A 405 -7.50 -15.69 -28.13
C ALA A 405 -9.00 -15.41 -28.26
N VAL A 406 -9.46 -14.29 -27.71
CA VAL A 406 -10.83 -13.81 -27.88
C VAL A 406 -10.75 -12.52 -28.68
N ALA A 407 -11.28 -12.54 -29.89
CA ALA A 407 -11.39 -11.36 -30.73
C ALA A 407 -12.79 -10.77 -30.58
N VAL A 408 -12.88 -9.48 -30.26
CA VAL A 408 -14.14 -8.78 -30.02
C VAL A 408 -14.31 -7.70 -31.08
N HIS A 409 -15.36 -7.81 -31.87
CA HIS A 409 -15.81 -6.79 -32.80
C HIS A 409 -16.65 -5.76 -32.05
N VAL A 410 -16.10 -4.55 -31.91
CA VAL A 410 -16.70 -3.43 -31.20
C VAL A 410 -17.20 -2.40 -32.20
N LEU A 411 -18.49 -2.07 -32.15
CA LEU A 411 -19.06 -0.99 -32.96
C LEU A 411 -18.83 0.34 -32.25
N LEU A 412 -18.29 1.32 -32.96
CA LEU A 412 -18.02 2.65 -32.43
C LEU A 412 -19.28 3.54 -32.50
N PRO A 413 -19.48 4.44 -31.54
CA PRO A 413 -20.49 5.48 -31.66
C PRO A 413 -20.20 6.35 -32.89
N ARG A 414 -21.23 6.61 -33.70
CA ARG A 414 -21.11 7.50 -34.87
C ARG A 414 -20.71 8.91 -34.39
N PRO A 415 -19.70 9.57 -34.99
CA PRO A 415 -19.36 10.93 -34.62
C PRO A 415 -20.56 11.84 -34.85
N ALA A 416 -20.93 12.63 -33.83
CA ALA A 416 -21.99 13.61 -33.92
C ALA A 416 -21.51 14.79 -34.78
N GLY A 417 -21.59 14.64 -36.11
CA GLY A 417 -21.00 15.64 -37.01
C GLY A 417 -21.03 15.34 -38.50
N THR A 418 -22.02 14.61 -39.01
CA THR A 418 -22.38 14.66 -40.43
C THR A 418 -23.89 14.55 -40.55
N ALA A 419 -24.57 15.68 -40.33
CA ALA A 419 -25.91 15.86 -40.87
C ALA A 419 -25.78 15.81 -42.40
N ALA A 420 -26.63 15.00 -43.04
CA ALA A 420 -26.70 14.85 -44.48
C ALA A 420 -26.77 16.22 -45.17
N ALA A 421 -25.92 16.41 -46.17
CA ALA A 421 -26.10 17.38 -47.25
C ALA A 421 -26.36 16.60 -48.54
#